data_AF-A0A519DXR0-F1
#
_entry.id   AF-A0A519DXR0-F1
#
_cell.length_a   1.000
_cell.length_b   1.000
_cell.length_c   1.000
_cell.angle_alpha   90.00
_cell.angle_beta   90.00
_cell.angle_gamma   90.00
#
_symmetry.space_group_name_H-M   'P 1'
#
loop_
_entity.id
_entity.type
_entity.pdbx_description
1 polymer ?
#
loop_
_entity_poly.entity_id
_entity_poly.type
_entity_poly.pdbx_seq_one_letter_code
_entity_poly.pdbx_strand_id
1 'polypeptide(L)'
;TSRYLVQEMGREPTPEEIAARMDMSVDKVRKVLKIAIEPISLETPIGEEEDNHIGDFLEDKTQSSPSESVISGSLEEQTLKALATLTPREEKVLRMRFGIGEKSDHTLEEVGQNFDVTRERIRQIEAKALRKLRHPSRSKKLRAFIEQ
;
A
#
# COMPACT_ATOMS: atom_id res chain seq x y z
N THR A 1 5.73 15.02 -37.68
CA THR A 1 6.89 14.12 -37.59
C THR A 1 6.49 12.68 -37.85
N SER A 2 5.55 12.09 -37.09
CA SER A 2 5.06 10.72 -37.35
C SER A 2 4.49 10.53 -38.78
N ARG A 3 3.58 11.40 -39.23
CA ARG A 3 3.00 11.34 -40.60
C ARG A 3 4.03 11.37 -41.74
N TYR A 4 5.15 12.06 -41.54
CA TYR A 4 6.23 12.17 -42.53
C TYR A 4 7.06 10.88 -42.57
N LEU A 5 7.37 10.31 -41.39
CA LEU A 5 8.08 9.01 -41.28
C LEU A 5 7.24 7.84 -41.83
N VAL A 6 5.92 7.87 -41.65
CA VAL A 6 5.00 6.88 -42.27
C VAL A 6 5.07 6.95 -43.80
N GLN A 7 5.13 8.17 -44.36
CA GLN A 7 5.22 8.37 -45.81
C GLN A 7 6.59 7.94 -46.38
N GLU A 8 7.68 8.14 -45.64
CA GLU A 8 9.03 7.71 -46.07
C GLU A 8 9.26 6.20 -45.91
N MET A 9 8.78 5.59 -44.82
CA MET A 9 9.09 4.20 -44.49
C MET A 9 8.01 3.19 -44.89
N GLY A 10 6.83 3.67 -45.30
CA GLY A 10 5.68 2.82 -45.67
C GLY A 10 5.11 2.00 -44.51
N ARG A 11 5.55 2.25 -43.27
CA ARG A 11 5.07 1.60 -42.03
C ARG A 11 5.04 2.59 -40.88
N GLU A 12 4.37 2.22 -39.79
CA GLU A 12 4.43 2.99 -38.55
C GLU A 12 5.86 3.02 -37.98
N PRO A 13 6.37 4.22 -37.61
CA PRO A 13 7.71 4.36 -37.05
C PRO A 13 7.76 3.89 -35.59
N THR A 14 8.88 3.29 -35.20
CA THR A 14 9.09 2.87 -33.80
C THR A 14 9.37 4.08 -32.89
N PRO A 15 9.12 3.97 -31.57
CA PRO A 15 9.44 5.04 -30.63
C PRO A 15 10.90 5.50 -30.68
N GLU A 16 11.83 4.59 -30.99
CA GLU A 16 13.26 4.87 -31.14
C GLU A 16 13.57 5.71 -32.39
N GLU A 17 12.90 5.42 -33.51
CA GLU A 17 13.03 6.16 -34.78
C GLU A 17 12.46 7.59 -34.64
N ILE A 18 11.33 7.72 -33.95
CA ILE A 18 10.72 9.03 -33.63
C ILE A 18 11.64 9.84 -32.71
N ALA A 19 12.22 9.19 -31.70
CA ALA A 19 13.14 9.82 -30.75
C ALA A 19 14.40 10.37 -31.44
N ALA A 20 15.01 9.58 -32.33
CA ALA A 20 16.19 9.98 -33.10
C ALA A 20 15.89 11.16 -34.04
N ARG A 21 14.71 11.17 -34.67
CA ARG A 21 14.31 12.25 -35.60
C ARG A 21 13.93 13.55 -34.89
N MET A 22 13.40 13.45 -33.66
CA MET A 22 12.94 14.59 -32.88
C MET A 22 13.99 15.10 -31.87
N ASP A 23 15.18 14.48 -31.83
CA ASP A 23 16.23 14.75 -30.84
C ASP A 23 15.71 14.73 -29.39
N MET A 24 14.89 13.71 -29.10
CA MET A 24 14.26 13.49 -27.80
C MET A 24 14.66 12.13 -27.25
N SER A 25 14.61 11.97 -25.92
CA SER A 25 14.81 10.65 -25.32
C SER A 25 13.64 9.72 -25.65
N VAL A 26 13.94 8.43 -25.87
CA VAL A 26 12.94 7.39 -26.16
C VAL A 26 11.86 7.33 -25.07
N ASP A 27 12.24 7.52 -23.81
CA ASP A 27 11.28 7.53 -22.69
C ASP A 27 10.27 8.69 -22.76
N LYS A 28 10.69 9.87 -23.24
CA LYS A 28 9.78 11.00 -23.45
C LYS A 28 8.81 10.69 -24.58
N VAL A 29 9.29 10.12 -25.68
CA VAL A 29 8.44 9.71 -26.80
C VAL A 29 7.40 8.67 -26.36
N ARG A 30 7.82 7.63 -25.62
CA ARG A 30 6.89 6.62 -25.08
C ARG A 30 5.83 7.22 -24.14
N LYS A 31 6.21 8.18 -23.30
CA LYS A 31 5.25 8.88 -22.41
C LYS A 31 4.23 9.70 -23.21
N VAL A 32 4.70 10.47 -24.20
CA VAL A 32 3.81 11.27 -25.06
C VAL A 32 2.87 10.37 -25.85
N LEU A 33 3.35 9.26 -26.41
CA LEU A 33 2.51 8.30 -27.12
C LEU A 33 1.45 7.67 -26.20
N LYS A 34 1.77 7.40 -24.93
CA LYS A 34 0.79 6.90 -23.94
C LYS A 34 -0.26 7.95 -23.58
N ILE A 35 0.11 9.22 -23.46
CA ILE A 35 -0.81 10.32 -23.13
C ILE A 35 -1.74 10.65 -24.31
N ALA A 36 -1.24 10.47 -25.54
CA ALA A 36 -2.00 10.70 -26.76
C ALA A 36 -3.11 9.66 -27.02
N ILE A 37 -3.22 8.63 -26.18
CA ILE A 37 -4.33 7.68 -26.24
C ILE A 37 -5.58 8.36 -25.72
N GLU A 38 -6.62 8.47 -26.55
CA GLU A 38 -7.92 8.97 -26.13
C GLU A 38 -8.60 7.97 -25.17
N PRO A 39 -9.23 8.45 -24.08
CA PRO A 39 -9.94 7.57 -23.16
C PRO A 39 -11.11 6.90 -23.89
N ILE A 40 -11.24 5.59 -23.69
CA ILE A 40 -12.34 4.81 -24.24
C ILE A 40 -13.55 4.95 -23.30
N SER A 41 -14.76 5.06 -23.87
CA SER A 41 -15.98 5.09 -23.07
C SER A 41 -16.18 3.77 -22.33
N LEU A 42 -16.56 3.83 -21.05
CA LEU A 42 -16.94 2.64 -20.29
C LEU A 42 -18.24 2.00 -20.82
N GLU A 43 -19.06 2.77 -21.53
CA GLU A 43 -20.28 2.30 -22.22
C GLU A 43 -19.98 1.71 -23.61
N THR A 44 -18.72 1.53 -23.98
CA THR A 44 -18.41 0.84 -25.23
C THR A 44 -18.81 -0.63 -25.05
N PRO A 45 -19.68 -1.20 -25.92
CA PRO A 45 -20.07 -2.60 -25.83
C PRO A 45 -18.88 -3.50 -26.11
N ILE A 46 -18.83 -4.66 -25.46
CA ILE A 46 -17.75 -5.65 -25.60
C ILE A 46 -18.32 -7.05 -25.85
N GLY A 47 -17.87 -7.69 -26.94
CA GLY A 47 -18.35 -9.00 -27.35
C GLY A 47 -19.62 -8.94 -28.22
N GLU A 48 -20.29 -10.09 -28.36
CA GLU A 48 -21.50 -10.26 -29.18
C GLU A 48 -22.80 -10.02 -28.38
N GLU A 49 -22.71 -9.98 -27.05
CA GLU A 49 -23.82 -9.74 -26.16
C GLU A 49 -24.02 -8.24 -25.96
N GLU A 50 -25.18 -7.71 -26.36
CA GLU A 50 -25.50 -6.27 -26.34
C GLU A 50 -25.54 -5.65 -24.94
N ASP A 51 -25.60 -6.47 -23.88
CA ASP A 51 -25.69 -6.01 -22.50
C ASP A 51 -24.32 -5.81 -21.81
N ASN A 52 -23.23 -6.30 -22.40
CA ASN A 52 -21.90 -6.23 -21.78
C ASN A 52 -21.14 -4.98 -22.22
N HIS A 53 -20.75 -4.15 -21.26
CA HIS A 53 -20.00 -2.92 -21.49
C HIS A 53 -18.57 -3.04 -20.91
N ILE A 54 -17.62 -2.23 -21.41
CA ILE A 54 -16.23 -2.21 -20.87
C ILE A 54 -16.22 -1.94 -19.36
N GLY A 55 -17.13 -1.11 -18.86
CA GLY A 55 -17.24 -0.78 -17.45
C GLY A 55 -17.51 -1.99 -16.54
N ASP A 56 -18.23 -3.00 -17.04
CA ASP A 56 -18.64 -4.17 -16.25
C ASP A 56 -17.45 -5.08 -15.90
N PHE A 57 -16.34 -4.95 -16.64
CA PHE A 57 -15.11 -5.72 -16.42
C PHE A 57 -14.07 -4.97 -15.57
N LEU A 58 -14.36 -3.73 -15.16
CA LEU A 58 -13.45 -2.95 -14.35
C LEU A 58 -13.62 -3.29 -12.87
N GLU A 59 -12.72 -4.15 -12.37
CA GLU A 59 -12.63 -4.45 -10.94
C GLU A 59 -12.23 -3.21 -10.13
N ASP A 60 -12.95 -2.96 -9.03
CA ASP A 60 -12.54 -1.97 -8.04
C ASP A 60 -11.39 -2.52 -7.18
N LYS A 61 -10.17 -2.13 -7.54
CA LYS A 61 -8.95 -2.50 -6.80
C LYS A 61 -8.73 -1.68 -5.53
N THR A 62 -9.58 -0.69 -5.26
CA THR A 62 -9.48 0.13 -4.05
C THR A 62 -10.24 -0.48 -2.87
N GLN A 63 -11.20 -1.37 -3.15
CA GLN A 63 -11.98 -2.02 -2.13
C GLN A 63 -11.28 -3.29 -1.64
N SER A 64 -11.05 -3.39 -0.33
CA SER A 64 -10.55 -4.62 0.28
C SER A 64 -11.61 -5.71 0.20
N SER A 65 -11.19 -6.95 -0.05
CA SER A 65 -12.11 -8.08 -0.06
C SER A 65 -12.78 -8.26 1.32
N PRO A 66 -14.01 -8.80 1.38
CA PRO A 66 -14.64 -9.14 2.66
C PRO A 66 -13.77 -10.07 3.52
N SER A 67 -13.05 -10.99 2.89
CA SER A 67 -12.05 -11.86 3.55
C SER A 67 -10.94 -11.08 4.22
N GLU A 68 -10.31 -10.14 3.52
CA GLU A 68 -9.23 -9.30 4.08
C GLU A 68 -9.74 -8.39 5.19
N SER A 69 -10.98 -7.89 5.04
CA SER A 69 -11.64 -7.06 6.04
C SER A 69 -11.88 -7.83 7.35
N VAL A 70 -12.27 -9.11 7.26
CA VAL A 70 -12.41 -9.99 8.43
C VAL A 70 -11.05 -10.32 9.05
N ILE A 71 -10.04 -10.59 8.24
CA ILE A 71 -8.67 -10.90 8.72
C ILE A 71 -8.08 -9.70 9.46
N SER A 72 -8.20 -8.49 8.91
CA SER A 72 -7.71 -7.26 9.53
C SER A 72 -8.43 -6.94 10.84
N GLY A 73 -9.77 -7.07 10.89
CA GLY A 73 -10.52 -6.93 12.14
C GLY A 73 -10.15 -7.97 13.20
N SER A 74 -9.91 -9.22 12.78
CA SER A 74 -9.44 -10.29 13.68
C SER A 74 -8.03 -10.00 14.22
N LEU A 75 -7.12 -9.50 13.38
CA LEU A 75 -5.77 -9.08 13.78
C LEU A 75 -5.84 -7.95 14.82
N GLU A 76 -6.69 -6.95 14.61
CA GLU A 76 -6.90 -5.87 15.57
C GLU A 76 -7.36 -6.41 16.93
N GLU A 77 -8.35 -7.31 16.95
CA GLU A 77 -8.85 -7.89 18.20
C GLU A 77 -7.77 -8.71 18.93
N GLN A 78 -7.00 -9.53 18.20
CA GLN A 78 -5.93 -10.34 18.79
C GLN A 78 -4.75 -9.49 19.28
N THR A 79 -4.40 -8.40 18.57
CA THR A 79 -3.35 -7.48 19.01
C THR A 79 -3.75 -6.75 20.29
N LEU A 80 -4.99 -6.27 20.38
CA LEU A 80 -5.53 -5.66 21.60
C LEU A 80 -5.54 -6.64 22.79
N LYS A 81 -5.98 -7.90 22.56
CA LYS A 81 -5.92 -8.96 23.59
C LYS A 81 -4.49 -9.24 24.05
N ALA A 82 -3.52 -9.25 23.14
CA ALA A 82 -2.12 -9.47 23.48
C ALA A 82 -1.54 -8.29 24.28
N LEU A 83 -1.85 -7.06 23.88
CA LEU A 83 -1.44 -5.84 24.59
C LEU A 83 -2.00 -5.78 26.02
N ALA A 84 -3.25 -6.19 26.22
CA ALA A 84 -3.90 -6.24 27.54
C ALA A 84 -3.21 -7.20 28.54
N THR A 85 -2.32 -8.10 28.07
CA THR A 85 -1.52 -8.96 28.96
C THR A 85 -0.23 -8.32 29.47
N LEU A 86 0.10 -7.12 29.00
CA LEU A 86 1.24 -6.34 29.46
C LEU A 86 0.87 -5.52 30.69
N THR A 87 1.85 -4.87 31.29
CA THR A 87 1.54 -3.90 32.34
C THR A 87 0.92 -2.65 31.71
N PRO A 88 0.05 -1.89 32.40
CA PRO A 88 -0.60 -0.70 31.83
C PRO A 88 0.38 0.31 31.23
N ARG A 89 1.58 0.42 31.84
CA ARG A 89 2.66 1.28 31.34
C ARG A 89 3.29 0.76 30.05
N GLU A 90 3.53 -0.55 29.95
CA GLU A 90 4.07 -1.18 28.73
C GLU A 90 3.05 -1.14 27.58
N GLU A 91 1.78 -1.41 27.86
CA GLU A 91 0.67 -1.33 26.90
C GLU A 91 0.55 0.09 26.32
N LYS A 92 0.48 1.11 27.18
CA LYS A 92 0.34 2.50 26.73
C LYS A 92 1.55 2.98 25.92
N VAL A 93 2.77 2.61 26.32
CA VAL A 93 3.98 2.92 25.54
C VAL A 93 3.91 2.29 24.14
N LEU A 94 3.48 1.04 24.00
CA LEU A 94 3.36 0.39 22.70
C LEU A 94 2.21 1.00 21.86
N ARG A 95 1.06 1.30 22.47
CA ARG A 95 -0.05 1.95 21.75
C ARG A 95 0.36 3.29 21.16
N MET A 96 1.00 4.14 21.95
CA MET A 96 1.51 5.44 21.48
C MET A 96 2.59 5.29 20.40
N ARG A 97 3.52 4.34 20.58
CA ARG A 97 4.63 4.11 19.62
C ARG A 97 4.18 3.63 18.25
N PHE A 98 3.09 2.86 18.18
CA PHE A 98 2.61 2.22 16.95
C PHE A 98 1.25 2.75 16.48
N GLY A 99 0.69 3.77 17.14
CA GLY A 99 -0.62 4.34 16.79
C GLY A 99 -1.80 3.39 17.02
N ILE A 100 -1.67 2.37 17.87
CA ILE A 100 -2.73 1.37 18.08
C ILE A 100 -3.83 1.97 18.96
N GLY A 101 -4.96 2.31 18.35
CA GLY A 101 -6.08 2.99 19.02
C GLY A 101 -5.81 4.48 19.30
N GLU A 102 -4.78 5.06 18.67
CA GLU A 102 -4.47 6.48 18.73
C GLU A 102 -4.55 7.12 17.34
N LYS A 103 -4.59 8.45 17.29
CA LYS A 103 -4.72 9.21 16.03
C LYS A 103 -3.47 9.12 15.16
N SER A 104 -2.30 8.94 15.77
CA SER A 104 -1.00 8.88 15.11
C SER A 104 -0.01 8.09 15.95
N ASP A 105 1.04 7.59 15.31
CA ASP A 105 2.23 7.09 15.99
C ASP A 105 3.06 8.24 16.57
N HIS A 106 3.79 7.94 17.65
CA HIS A 106 4.65 8.89 18.34
C HIS A 106 6.09 8.39 18.37
N THR A 107 7.03 9.33 18.29
CA THR A 107 8.45 9.06 18.42
C THR A 107 8.82 8.68 19.86
N LEU A 108 9.98 8.03 20.05
CA LEU A 108 10.48 7.68 21.38
C LEU A 108 10.66 8.90 22.30
N GLU A 109 10.95 10.07 21.73
CA GLU A 109 11.13 11.33 22.45
C GLU A 109 9.78 11.90 22.91
N GLU A 110 8.77 11.93 22.03
CA GLU A 110 7.41 12.37 22.37
C GLU A 110 6.75 11.46 23.41
N VAL A 111 6.93 10.14 23.29
CA VAL A 111 6.47 9.20 24.32
C VAL A 111 7.26 9.42 25.61
N GLY A 112 8.55 9.73 25.54
CA GLY A 112 9.36 10.06 26.73
C GLY A 112 8.83 11.27 27.48
N GLN A 113 8.49 12.34 26.76
CA GLN A 113 7.89 13.55 27.31
C GLN A 113 6.55 13.27 28.00
N ASN A 114 5.67 12.46 27.38
CA ASN A 114 4.37 12.11 27.96
C ASN A 114 4.44 11.24 29.23
N PHE A 115 5.56 10.56 29.47
CA PHE A 115 5.77 9.67 30.61
C PHE A 115 6.79 10.21 31.61
N ASP A 116 7.25 11.47 31.46
CA ASP A 116 8.30 12.11 32.25
C ASP A 116 9.57 11.25 32.38
N VAL A 117 9.99 10.64 31.27
CA VAL A 117 11.18 9.78 31.23
C VAL A 117 12.03 10.04 29.98
N THR A 118 13.30 9.63 30.06
CA THR A 118 14.21 9.76 28.94
C THR A 118 13.80 8.87 27.76
N ARG A 119 14.19 9.28 26.55
CA ARG A 119 14.07 8.47 25.32
C ARG A 119 14.58 7.04 25.50
N GLU A 120 15.77 6.89 26.09
CA GLU A 120 16.38 5.57 26.31
C GLU A 120 15.55 4.71 27.25
N ARG A 121 14.87 5.33 28.24
CA ARG A 121 13.97 4.60 29.13
C ARG A 121 12.75 4.06 28.38
N ILE A 122 12.16 4.82 27.46
CA ILE A 122 11.08 4.33 26.60
C ILE A 122 11.56 3.18 25.72
N ARG A 123 12.75 3.31 25.10
CA ARG A 123 13.33 2.25 24.27
C ARG A 123 13.51 0.93 25.05
N GLN A 124 13.94 1.01 26.30
CA GLN A 124 14.05 -0.17 27.18
C GLN A 124 12.69 -0.79 27.50
N ILE A 125 11.68 0.02 27.78
CA ILE A 125 10.31 -0.45 28.06
C ILE A 125 9.75 -1.16 26.81
N GLU A 126 9.92 -0.57 25.63
CA GLU A 126 9.52 -1.18 24.35
C GLU A 126 10.21 -2.53 24.13
N ALA A 127 11.53 -2.59 24.23
CA ALA A 127 12.28 -3.83 24.06
C ALA A 127 11.84 -4.93 25.03
N LYS A 128 11.57 -4.55 26.29
CA LYS A 128 11.08 -5.48 27.32
C LYS A 128 9.66 -5.96 27.01
N ALA A 129 8.76 -5.08 26.58
CA ALA A 129 7.39 -5.42 26.23
C ALA A 129 7.35 -6.34 25.00
N LEU A 130 8.10 -6.02 23.94
CA LEU A 130 8.24 -6.85 22.74
C LEU A 130 8.82 -8.23 23.08
N ARG A 131 9.80 -8.31 23.98
CA ARG A 131 10.34 -9.59 24.46
C ARG A 131 9.27 -10.45 25.15
N LYS A 132 8.37 -9.84 25.94
CA LYS A 132 7.24 -10.56 26.57
C LYS A 132 6.24 -11.05 25.53
N LEU A 133 5.89 -10.21 24.55
CA LEU A 133 4.96 -10.58 23.47
C LEU A 133 5.52 -11.68 22.56
N ARG A 134 6.85 -11.76 22.42
CA ARG A 134 7.53 -12.80 21.63
C ARG A 134 7.47 -14.20 22.26
N HIS A 135 7.12 -14.30 23.54
CA HIS A 135 6.99 -15.59 24.21
C HIS A 135 5.86 -16.42 23.58
N PRO A 136 6.04 -17.73 23.33
CA PRO A 136 5.06 -18.57 22.62
C PRO A 136 3.64 -18.51 23.16
N SER A 137 3.48 -18.37 24.49
CA SER A 137 2.16 -18.26 25.12
C SER A 137 1.33 -17.06 24.63
N ARG A 138 1.99 -15.98 24.20
CA ARG A 138 1.35 -14.76 23.68
C ARG A 138 1.46 -14.67 22.17
N SER A 139 2.59 -15.08 21.59
CA SER A 139 2.82 -14.96 20.14
C SER A 139 2.06 -15.98 19.31
N LYS A 140 1.63 -17.13 19.86
CA LYS A 140 1.02 -18.22 19.07
C LYS A 140 -0.18 -17.77 18.24
N LYS A 141 -1.06 -16.94 18.82
CA LYS A 141 -2.24 -16.41 18.11
C LYS A 141 -1.87 -15.38 17.05
N LEU A 142 -0.86 -14.55 17.32
CA LEU A 142 -0.41 -13.52 16.39
C LEU A 142 0.43 -14.08 15.23
N ARG A 143 1.14 -15.19 15.43
CA ARG A 143 1.94 -15.84 14.38
C ARG A 143 1.09 -16.35 13.22
N ALA A 144 -0.15 -16.74 13.46
CA ALA A 144 -1.07 -17.18 12.42
C ALA A 144 -1.33 -16.11 11.35
N PHE A 145 -1.11 -14.83 11.66
CA PHE A 145 -1.27 -13.71 10.73
C PHE A 145 0.02 -13.37 9.95
N ILE A 146 1.15 -14.03 10.24
CA ILE A 146 2.44 -13.80 9.55
C ILE A 146 2.63 -14.82 8.41
N GLU A 147 1.95 -15.97 8.48
CA GLU A 147 2.05 -17.07 7.50
C GLU A 147 1.00 -16.97 6.37
N GLN A 148 0.37 -15.81 6.19
CA GLN A 148 -0.47 -15.48 5.04
C GLN A 148 0.29 -14.63 4.03
#